data_AF-A0A9F5MXK7-F1
#
_entry.id   AF-A0A9F5MXK7-F1
#
_cell.length_a   1.000
_cell.length_b   1.000
_cell.length_c   1.000
_cell.angle_alpha   90.00
_cell.angle_beta   90.00
_cell.angle_gamma   90.00
#
_symmetry.space_group_name_H-M   'P 1'
#
loop_
_entity.id
_entity.type
_entity.pdbx_description
1 polymer ?
#
loop_
_entity_poly.entity_id
_entity_poly.type
_entity_poly.pdbx_seq_one_letter_code
_entity_poly.pdbx_strand_id
1 'polypeptide(L)'
;MLWPSIIVLLYTEIGADLKQEDADQRDLEIQKRIEKMQAKLLFQAETAKEDAVEDALSRADALHKKDIEVLKRKHEQILEETVKKTRAEMLQHLELELKRESEAAEQRNSHKLQRIMLQLSVEKMATVSEARQDERHKIAVLLSKQEKKYLEQIHQAGIIANEIYQKNLQQLAWEKKHELETAFKVSQKEFEEEAKKLLENAENVREAQLEEVNNEVNRKYGEILSLNQQLEYMTAWKDSLEAEILETREAFQKYINLTFPQLAPGQADFILPFRKTSAFTESRVEQ
;
A
#
# COMPACT_ATOMS: atom_id res chain seq x y z
N MET A 1 16.21 172.97 114.51
CA MET A 1 17.31 173.76 113.92
C MET A 1 17.82 172.98 112.71
N LEU A 2 18.02 173.47 111.49
CA LEU A 2 17.76 174.71 110.75
C LEU A 2 18.08 174.34 109.28
N TRP A 3 17.31 174.91 108.34
CA TRP A 3 17.45 174.92 106.85
C TRP A 3 18.82 175.48 106.34
N PRO A 4 19.19 175.56 105.01
CA PRO A 4 18.31 175.75 103.81
C PRO A 4 18.76 175.25 102.39
N SER A 5 17.84 175.45 101.40
CA SER A 5 18.01 175.78 99.95
C SER A 5 18.35 174.66 98.94
N ILE A 6 17.48 174.15 98.05
CA ILE A 6 16.58 174.77 97.04
C ILE A 6 17.34 175.68 96.06
N ILE A 7 17.59 175.21 94.80
CA ILE A 7 17.53 175.99 93.52
C ILE A 7 17.93 175.23 92.22
N VAL A 8 18.48 174.01 92.18
CA VAL A 8 18.84 173.34 90.89
C VAL A 8 17.94 172.14 90.54
N LEU A 9 16.62 172.38 90.55
CA LEU A 9 15.56 171.40 90.30
C LEU A 9 14.68 171.77 89.08
N LEU A 10 15.21 172.44 88.05
CA LEU A 10 14.35 172.93 86.95
C LEU A 10 14.94 172.99 85.54
N TYR A 11 16.16 172.47 85.26
CA TYR A 11 16.77 172.62 83.92
C TYR A 11 17.37 171.36 83.25
N THR A 12 17.26 170.16 83.82
CA THR A 12 17.66 168.91 83.12
C THR A 12 16.54 167.88 82.97
N GLU A 13 15.42 168.04 83.67
CA GLU A 13 14.24 167.16 83.54
C GLU A 13 13.51 167.31 82.19
N ILE A 14 13.70 168.41 81.45
CA ILE A 14 13.09 168.62 80.11
C ILE A 14 13.98 168.10 78.97
N GLY A 15 15.27 167.82 79.22
CA GLY A 15 16.22 167.32 78.21
C GLY A 15 16.35 165.79 78.16
N ALA A 16 15.89 165.07 79.18
CA ALA A 16 15.90 163.61 79.24
C ALA A 16 14.70 163.00 78.49
N ASP A 17 13.52 163.64 78.57
CA ASP A 17 12.29 163.14 77.93
C ASP A 17 12.33 163.20 76.40
N LEU A 18 12.95 164.23 75.80
CA LEU A 18 13.10 164.35 74.34
C LEU A 18 14.13 163.38 73.72
N LYS A 19 15.02 162.78 74.53
CA LYS A 19 15.95 161.72 74.07
C LYS A 19 15.40 160.31 74.32
N GLN A 20 14.47 160.15 75.25
CA GLN A 20 13.76 158.91 75.49
C GLN A 20 12.80 158.61 74.31
N GLU A 21 12.05 159.62 73.86
CA GLU A 21 11.06 159.45 72.78
C GLU A 21 11.70 159.13 71.41
N ASP A 22 12.89 159.68 71.13
CA ASP A 22 13.67 159.43 69.91
C ASP A 22 14.39 158.05 69.93
N ALA A 23 14.72 157.55 71.14
CA ALA A 23 15.22 156.19 71.34
C ALA A 23 14.10 155.16 71.18
N ASP A 24 12.91 155.44 71.73
CA ASP A 24 11.74 154.58 71.64
C ASP A 24 11.26 154.41 70.19
N GLN A 25 11.31 155.47 69.36
CA GLN A 25 10.96 155.35 67.93
C GLN A 25 11.98 154.52 67.13
N ARG A 26 13.28 154.63 67.43
CA ARG A 26 14.32 153.80 66.78
C ARG A 26 14.22 152.35 67.22
N ASP A 27 13.94 152.10 68.49
CA ASP A 27 13.73 150.74 68.99
C ASP A 27 12.49 150.12 68.35
N LEU A 28 11.39 150.87 68.19
CA LEU A 28 10.19 150.38 67.50
C LEU A 28 10.42 150.08 66.02
N GLU A 29 11.27 150.86 65.33
CA GLU A 29 11.65 150.58 63.94
C GLU A 29 12.61 149.38 63.81
N ILE A 30 13.56 149.24 64.75
CA ILE A 30 14.41 148.04 64.85
C ILE A 30 13.56 146.81 65.12
N GLN A 31 12.58 146.91 66.02
CA GLN A 31 11.69 145.81 66.38
C GLN A 31 10.78 145.43 65.21
N LYS A 32 10.24 146.40 64.46
CA LYS A 32 9.52 146.15 63.19
C LYS A 32 10.42 145.50 62.13
N ARG A 33 11.70 145.87 62.04
CA ARG A 33 12.65 145.23 61.11
C ARG A 33 13.02 143.82 61.55
N ILE A 34 13.16 143.58 62.86
CA ILE A 34 13.39 142.26 63.45
C ILE A 34 12.18 141.37 63.18
N GLU A 35 10.95 141.83 63.45
CA GLU A 35 9.73 141.08 63.16
C GLU A 35 9.58 140.79 61.67
N LYS A 36 9.86 141.78 60.81
CA LYS A 36 9.82 141.58 59.34
C LYS A 36 10.89 140.61 58.86
N MET A 37 12.06 140.60 59.48
CA MET A 37 13.12 139.65 59.16
C MET A 37 12.77 138.25 59.70
N GLN A 38 12.27 138.14 60.93
CA GLN A 38 11.78 136.90 61.53
C GLN A 38 10.64 136.29 60.72
N ALA A 39 9.67 137.08 60.27
CA ALA A 39 8.59 136.61 59.42
C ALA A 39 9.11 136.12 58.05
N LYS A 40 10.09 136.81 57.45
CA LYS A 40 10.75 136.34 56.21
C LYS A 40 11.55 135.06 56.43
N LEU A 41 12.25 134.94 57.57
CA LEU A 41 13.07 133.78 57.90
C LEU A 41 12.18 132.56 58.23
N LEU A 42 11.06 132.78 58.92
CA LEU A 42 10.03 131.78 59.14
C LEU A 42 9.36 131.36 57.84
N PHE A 43 9.02 132.31 56.95
CA PHE A 43 8.47 131.99 55.64
C PHE A 43 9.47 131.17 54.80
N GLN A 44 10.75 131.55 54.78
CA GLN A 44 11.80 130.78 54.11
C GLN A 44 12.01 129.39 54.73
N ALA A 45 11.88 129.27 56.05
CA ALA A 45 11.96 127.98 56.74
C ALA A 45 10.73 127.10 56.48
N GLU A 46 9.53 127.68 56.38
CA GLU A 46 8.30 126.99 55.98
C GLU A 46 8.40 126.51 54.53
N THR A 47 8.79 127.37 53.59
CA THR A 47 8.96 126.96 52.20
C THR A 47 10.05 125.91 52.04
N ALA A 48 11.19 126.04 52.74
CA ALA A 48 12.24 125.03 52.70
C ALA A 48 11.82 123.70 53.35
N LYS A 49 10.95 123.74 54.37
CA LYS A 49 10.36 122.55 54.98
C LYS A 49 9.35 121.90 54.04
N GLU A 50 8.49 122.67 53.39
CA GLU A 50 7.53 122.20 52.39
C GLU A 50 8.26 121.57 51.21
N ASP A 51 9.27 122.25 50.65
CA ASP A 51 10.13 121.72 49.57
C ASP A 51 10.83 120.42 50.00
N ALA A 52 11.37 120.35 51.22
CA ALA A 52 12.01 119.13 51.74
C ALA A 52 11.02 117.97 51.95
N VAL A 53 9.78 118.28 52.35
CA VAL A 53 8.71 117.28 52.50
C VAL A 53 8.24 116.81 51.12
N GLU A 54 8.07 117.71 50.15
CA GLU A 54 7.69 117.37 48.78
C GLU A 54 8.80 116.56 48.07
N ASP A 55 10.07 116.91 48.29
CA ASP A 55 11.22 116.11 47.85
C ASP A 55 11.25 114.73 48.52
N ALA A 56 10.94 114.64 49.81
CA ALA A 56 10.88 113.37 50.53
C ALA A 56 9.71 112.49 50.03
N LEU A 57 8.55 113.08 49.78
CA LEU A 57 7.36 112.40 49.25
C LEU A 57 7.60 111.93 47.81
N SER A 58 8.16 112.78 46.95
CA SER A 58 8.46 112.42 45.55
C SER A 58 9.51 111.32 45.48
N ARG A 59 10.55 111.35 46.33
CA ARG A 59 11.53 110.26 46.45
C ARG A 59 10.92 108.98 46.99
N ALA A 60 10.06 109.05 48.01
CA ALA A 60 9.35 107.89 48.55
C ALA A 60 8.44 107.26 47.48
N ASP A 61 7.68 108.06 46.74
CA ASP A 61 6.83 107.59 45.64
C ASP A 61 7.65 106.98 44.50
N ALA A 62 8.79 107.58 44.14
CA ALA A 62 9.68 107.03 43.12
C ALA A 62 10.27 105.67 43.56
N LEU A 63 10.67 105.55 44.82
CA LEU A 63 11.15 104.29 45.39
C LEU A 63 10.03 103.24 45.44
N HIS A 64 8.85 103.59 45.92
CA HIS A 64 7.69 102.68 45.94
C HIS A 64 7.29 102.22 44.54
N LYS A 65 7.26 103.12 43.54
CA LYS A 65 6.99 102.75 42.14
C LYS A 65 8.03 101.76 41.62
N LYS A 66 9.31 102.01 41.91
CA LYS A 66 10.40 101.10 41.53
C LYS A 66 10.26 99.72 42.20
N ASP A 67 9.92 99.69 43.49
CA ASP A 67 9.71 98.43 44.22
C ASP A 67 8.50 97.65 43.67
N ILE A 68 7.40 98.36 43.35
CA ILE A 68 6.23 97.76 42.70
C ILE A 68 6.62 97.16 41.34
N GLU A 69 7.40 97.86 40.52
CA GLU A 69 7.85 97.33 39.23
C GLU A 69 8.76 96.12 39.36
N VAL A 70 9.69 96.12 40.33
CA VAL A 70 10.55 94.97 40.61
C VAL A 70 9.70 93.79 41.08
N LEU A 71 8.71 94.03 41.94
CA LEU A 71 7.81 92.99 42.45
C LEU A 71 6.94 92.41 41.32
N LYS A 72 6.41 93.25 40.42
CA LYS A 72 5.67 92.80 39.22
C LYS A 72 6.54 91.91 38.33
N ARG A 73 7.78 92.31 38.03
CA ARG A 73 8.72 91.51 37.23
C ARG A 73 9.04 90.16 37.88
N LYS A 74 9.28 90.14 39.19
CA LYS A 74 9.49 88.89 39.94
C LYS A 74 8.25 87.99 39.88
N HIS A 75 7.06 88.56 40.06
CA HIS A 75 5.81 87.80 40.00
C HIS A 75 5.57 87.22 38.60
N GLU A 76 5.80 87.99 37.55
CA GLU A 76 5.68 87.54 36.15
C GLU A 76 6.65 86.40 35.84
N GLN A 77 7.91 86.48 36.31
CA GLN A 77 8.88 85.39 36.18
C GLN A 77 8.42 84.12 36.91
N ILE A 78 7.93 84.25 38.15
CA ILE A 78 7.40 83.11 38.92
C ILE A 78 6.17 82.52 38.21
N LEU A 79 5.28 83.33 37.65
CA LEU A 79 4.12 82.88 36.89
C LEU A 79 4.56 82.12 35.62
N GLU A 80 5.53 82.63 34.86
CA GLU A 80 6.05 81.91 33.69
C GLU A 80 6.69 80.58 34.05
N GLU A 81 7.52 80.55 35.10
CA GLU A 81 8.19 79.32 35.55
C GLU A 81 7.18 78.29 36.07
N THR A 82 6.19 78.72 36.85
CA THR A 82 5.12 77.84 37.33
C THR A 82 4.24 77.32 36.19
N VAL A 83 3.92 78.15 35.19
CA VAL A 83 3.20 77.71 33.98
C VAL A 83 4.03 76.71 33.17
N LYS A 84 5.33 76.96 32.98
CA LYS A 84 6.24 76.03 32.29
C LYS A 84 6.34 74.69 33.03
N LYS A 85 6.48 74.74 34.36
CA LYS A 85 6.56 73.55 35.22
C LYS A 85 5.27 72.75 35.22
N THR A 86 4.12 73.39 35.44
CA THR A 86 2.81 72.72 35.42
C THR A 86 2.50 72.13 34.03
N ARG A 87 2.87 72.82 32.94
CA ARG A 87 2.74 72.27 31.59
C ARG A 87 3.62 71.02 31.38
N ALA A 88 4.86 71.04 31.87
CA ALA A 88 5.75 69.89 31.79
C ALA A 88 5.22 68.70 32.60
N GLU A 89 4.75 68.92 33.83
CA GLU A 89 4.14 67.88 34.67
C GLU A 89 2.87 67.31 34.01
N MET A 90 2.01 68.17 33.45
CA MET A 90 0.81 67.74 32.73
C MET A 90 1.13 66.88 31.50
N LEU A 91 2.15 67.26 30.72
CA LEU A 91 2.60 66.45 29.58
C LEU A 91 3.16 65.09 30.03
N GLN A 92 3.96 65.06 31.09
CA GLN A 92 4.48 63.80 31.65
C GLN A 92 3.36 62.89 32.15
N HIS A 93 2.34 63.45 32.82
CA HIS A 93 1.17 62.68 33.24
C HIS A 93 0.40 62.11 32.04
N LEU A 94 0.20 62.92 30.99
CA LEU A 94 -0.48 62.47 29.78
C LEU A 94 0.30 61.38 29.04
N GLU A 95 1.63 61.49 28.95
CA GLU A 95 2.48 60.45 28.39
C GLU A 95 2.43 59.15 29.19
N LEU A 96 2.38 59.23 30.52
CA LEU A 96 2.28 58.06 31.38
C LEU A 96 0.94 57.35 31.22
N GLU A 97 -0.16 58.10 31.19
CA GLU A 97 -1.50 57.54 30.96
C GLU A 97 -1.62 56.94 29.57
N LEU A 98 -1.07 57.60 28.53
CA LEU A 98 -1.05 57.06 27.17
C LEU A 98 -0.26 55.75 27.09
N LYS A 99 0.90 55.66 27.76
CA LYS A 99 1.68 54.41 27.84
C LYS A 99 0.90 53.31 28.53
N ARG A 100 0.27 53.60 29.68
CA ARG A 100 -0.56 52.63 30.42
C ARG A 100 -1.72 52.12 29.58
N GLU A 101 -2.43 53.01 28.89
CA GLU A 101 -3.53 52.62 28.01
C GLU A 101 -3.03 51.78 26.82
N SER A 102 -1.91 52.18 26.21
CA SER A 102 -1.27 51.43 25.11
C SER A 102 -0.86 50.02 25.55
N GLU A 103 -0.20 49.88 26.68
CA GLU A 103 0.20 48.58 27.25
C GLU A 103 -1.02 47.71 27.57
N ALA A 104 -2.07 48.29 28.17
CA ALA A 104 -3.31 47.58 28.44
C ALA A 104 -4.05 47.17 27.15
N ALA A 105 -4.01 47.99 26.10
CA ALA A 105 -4.54 47.64 24.78
C ALA A 105 -3.74 46.51 24.12
N GLU A 106 -2.40 46.56 24.20
CA GLU A 106 -1.51 45.52 23.67
C GLU A 106 -1.74 44.17 24.36
N GLN A 107 -1.85 44.16 25.69
CA GLN A 107 -2.18 42.94 26.46
C GLN A 107 -3.53 42.36 26.05
N ARG A 108 -4.57 43.21 25.92
CA ARG A 108 -5.90 42.78 25.46
C ARG A 108 -5.84 42.20 24.04
N ASN A 109 -5.08 42.82 23.14
CA ASN A 109 -4.92 42.36 21.77
C ASN A 109 -4.12 41.06 21.70
N SER A 110 -3.05 40.92 22.49
CA SER A 110 -2.25 39.70 22.61
C SER A 110 -3.09 38.52 23.09
N HIS A 111 -3.90 38.70 24.15
CA HIS A 111 -4.83 37.66 24.61
C HIS A 111 -5.87 37.28 23.56
N LYS A 112 -6.45 38.26 22.85
CA LYS A 112 -7.40 37.99 21.75
C LYS A 112 -6.72 37.19 20.64
N LEU A 113 -5.51 37.57 20.25
CA LEU A 113 -4.76 36.89 19.20
C LEU A 113 -4.43 35.45 19.61
N GLN A 114 -3.96 35.22 20.83
CA GLN A 114 -3.70 33.88 21.37
C GLN A 114 -4.96 33.00 21.34
N ARG A 115 -6.11 33.56 21.73
CA ARG A 115 -7.39 32.83 21.69
C ARG A 115 -7.78 32.45 20.26
N ILE A 116 -7.64 33.38 19.31
CA ILE A 116 -7.93 33.13 17.88
C ILE A 116 -6.97 32.07 17.33
N MET A 117 -5.67 32.15 17.65
CA MET A 117 -4.70 31.14 17.23
C MET A 117 -5.06 29.74 17.74
N LEU A 118 -5.49 29.64 19.00
CA LEU A 118 -5.94 28.36 19.56
C LEU A 118 -7.17 27.84 18.82
N GLN A 119 -8.19 28.67 18.60
CA GLN A 119 -9.40 28.30 17.85
C GLN A 119 -9.06 27.81 16.43
N LEU A 120 -8.25 28.58 15.70
CA LEU A 120 -7.80 28.20 14.35
C LEU A 120 -7.00 26.91 14.34
N SER A 121 -6.17 26.66 15.35
CA SER A 121 -5.42 25.41 15.46
C SER A 121 -6.32 24.20 15.68
N VAL A 122 -7.37 24.35 16.51
CA VAL A 122 -8.36 23.30 16.75
C VAL A 122 -9.17 23.04 15.49
N GLU A 123 -9.66 24.09 14.83
CA GLU A 123 -10.40 23.99 13.56
C GLU A 123 -9.55 23.35 12.46
N LYS A 124 -8.27 23.73 12.35
CA LYS A 124 -7.32 23.10 11.43
C LYS A 124 -7.15 21.61 11.72
N MET A 125 -7.02 21.22 12.99
CA MET A 125 -6.88 19.81 13.34
C MET A 125 -8.16 19.02 13.04
N ALA A 126 -9.34 19.59 13.31
CA ALA A 126 -10.62 18.98 13.00
C ALA A 126 -10.79 18.77 11.48
N THR A 127 -10.56 19.81 10.68
CA THR A 127 -10.68 19.76 9.22
C THR A 127 -9.67 18.79 8.58
N VAL A 128 -8.42 18.76 9.06
CA VAL A 128 -7.42 17.77 8.59
C VAL A 128 -7.82 16.35 8.99
N SER A 129 -8.37 16.16 10.19
CA SER A 129 -8.83 14.84 10.64
C SER A 129 -10.00 14.32 9.79
N GLU A 130 -10.98 15.18 9.51
CA GLU A 130 -12.12 14.88 8.65
C GLU A 130 -11.67 14.55 7.23
N ALA A 131 -10.81 15.37 6.62
CA ALA A 131 -10.25 15.11 5.30
C ALA A 131 -9.50 13.76 5.24
N ARG A 132 -8.70 13.43 6.26
CA ARG A 132 -8.02 12.12 6.36
C ARG A 132 -8.99 10.96 6.55
N GLN A 133 -10.10 11.17 7.25
CA GLN A 133 -11.14 10.15 7.41
C GLN A 133 -11.84 9.88 6.07
N ASP A 134 -12.18 10.92 5.33
CA ASP A 134 -12.77 10.81 4.00
C ASP A 134 -11.83 10.13 3.00
N GLU A 135 -10.54 10.49 3.00
CA GLU A 135 -9.52 9.82 2.18
C GLU A 135 -9.44 8.32 2.50
N ARG A 136 -9.36 7.97 3.79
CA ARG A 136 -9.34 6.57 4.23
C ARG A 136 -10.61 5.82 3.81
N HIS A 137 -11.77 6.45 3.92
CA HIS A 137 -13.03 5.86 3.49
C HIS A 137 -13.04 5.61 1.98
N LYS A 138 -12.64 6.59 1.16
CA LYS A 138 -12.53 6.46 -0.30
C LYS A 138 -11.56 5.34 -0.68
N ILE A 139 -10.39 5.28 -0.04
CA ILE A 139 -9.40 4.21 -0.27
C ILE A 139 -10.00 2.85 0.08
N ALA A 140 -10.66 2.71 1.24
CA ALA A 140 -11.28 1.45 1.65
C ALA A 140 -12.37 0.98 0.65
N VAL A 141 -13.20 1.90 0.16
CA VAL A 141 -14.22 1.60 -0.86
C VAL A 141 -13.57 1.16 -2.18
N LEU A 142 -12.53 1.85 -2.64
CA LEU A 142 -11.80 1.48 -3.85
C LEU A 142 -11.12 0.13 -3.71
N LEU A 143 -10.47 -0.13 -2.58
CA LEU A 143 -9.80 -1.40 -2.27
C LEU A 143 -10.82 -2.54 -2.25
N SER A 144 -11.94 -2.41 -1.55
CA SER A 144 -13.00 -3.43 -1.53
C SER A 144 -13.57 -3.70 -2.92
N LYS A 145 -13.74 -2.66 -3.75
CA LYS A 145 -14.18 -2.81 -5.14
C LYS A 145 -13.15 -3.57 -5.98
N GLN A 146 -11.86 -3.31 -5.75
CA GLN A 146 -10.77 -3.98 -6.44
C GLN A 146 -10.63 -5.45 -6.00
N GLU A 147 -10.70 -5.73 -4.69
CA GLU A 147 -10.72 -7.09 -4.14
C GLU A 147 -11.85 -7.92 -4.74
N LYS A 148 -13.08 -7.38 -4.79
CA LYS A 148 -14.23 -8.05 -5.43
C LYS A 148 -13.96 -8.38 -6.90
N LYS A 149 -13.38 -7.45 -7.66
CA LYS A 149 -13.00 -7.69 -9.06
C LYS A 149 -11.97 -8.81 -9.20
N TYR A 150 -10.93 -8.83 -8.36
CA TYR A 150 -9.93 -9.90 -8.41
C TYR A 150 -10.49 -11.25 -8.00
N LEU A 151 -11.34 -11.29 -6.97
CA LEU A 151 -12.01 -12.53 -6.58
C LEU A 151 -12.88 -13.08 -7.71
N GLU A 152 -13.60 -12.22 -8.42
CA GLU A 152 -14.43 -12.63 -9.55
C GLU A 152 -13.59 -13.08 -10.75
N GLN A 153 -12.47 -12.43 -11.04
CA GLN A 153 -11.51 -12.88 -12.05
C GLN A 153 -10.90 -14.25 -11.71
N ILE A 154 -10.49 -14.46 -10.45
CA ILE A 154 -9.97 -15.75 -9.98
C ILE A 154 -11.05 -16.82 -10.09
N HIS A 155 -12.30 -16.50 -9.74
CA HIS A 155 -13.41 -17.44 -9.85
C HIS A 155 -13.68 -17.83 -11.31
N GLN A 156 -13.74 -16.86 -12.23
CA GLN A 156 -13.90 -17.11 -13.66
C GLN A 156 -12.74 -17.92 -14.24
N ALA A 157 -11.49 -17.58 -13.89
CA ALA A 157 -10.32 -18.35 -14.29
C ALA A 157 -10.37 -19.78 -13.75
N GLY A 158 -10.86 -19.97 -12.52
CA GLY A 158 -11.07 -21.29 -11.91
C GLY A 158 -12.12 -22.12 -12.66
N ILE A 159 -13.24 -21.51 -13.06
CA ILE A 159 -14.27 -22.17 -13.89
C ILE A 159 -13.67 -22.62 -15.22
N ILE A 160 -12.99 -21.72 -15.94
CA ILE A 160 -12.39 -22.02 -17.25
C ILE A 160 -11.32 -23.12 -17.12
N ALA A 161 -10.45 -23.02 -16.12
CA ALA A 161 -9.42 -24.04 -15.88
C ALA A 161 -10.04 -25.41 -15.57
N ASN A 162 -11.10 -25.45 -14.77
CA ASN A 162 -11.81 -26.68 -14.46
C ASN A 162 -12.52 -27.26 -15.69
N GLU A 163 -13.16 -26.44 -16.52
CA GLU A 163 -13.77 -26.88 -17.78
C GLU A 163 -12.73 -27.48 -18.74
N ILE A 164 -11.57 -26.83 -18.88
CA ILE A 164 -10.46 -27.34 -19.69
C ILE A 164 -9.96 -28.67 -19.12
N TYR A 165 -9.78 -28.75 -17.79
CA TYR A 165 -9.33 -29.96 -17.13
C TYR A 165 -10.30 -31.13 -17.32
N GLN A 166 -11.61 -30.89 -17.19
CA GLN A 166 -12.64 -31.89 -17.42
C GLN A 166 -12.67 -32.36 -18.87
N LYS A 167 -12.57 -31.45 -19.85
CA LYS A 167 -12.48 -31.81 -21.27
C LYS A 167 -11.25 -32.66 -21.56
N ASN A 168 -10.09 -32.27 -21.03
CA ASN A 168 -8.85 -33.01 -21.20
C ASN A 168 -8.93 -34.41 -20.58
N LEU A 169 -9.54 -34.55 -19.39
CA LEU A 169 -9.77 -35.84 -18.77
C LEU A 169 -10.70 -36.74 -19.60
N GLN A 170 -11.79 -36.19 -20.13
CA GLN A 170 -12.71 -36.94 -20.99
C GLN A 170 -12.02 -37.39 -22.28
N GLN A 171 -11.24 -36.50 -22.90
CA GLN A 171 -10.47 -36.83 -24.08
C GLN A 171 -9.44 -37.93 -23.79
N LEU A 172 -8.66 -37.80 -22.71
CA LEU A 172 -7.69 -38.80 -22.30
C LEU A 172 -8.34 -40.16 -22.01
N ALA A 173 -9.50 -40.17 -21.35
CA ALA A 173 -10.25 -41.40 -21.09
C ALA A 173 -10.70 -42.08 -22.39
N TRP A 174 -11.18 -41.28 -23.37
CA TRP A 174 -11.55 -41.79 -24.68
C TRP A 174 -10.34 -42.33 -25.45
N GLU A 175 -9.22 -41.58 -25.48
CA GLU A 175 -7.97 -42.00 -26.12
C GLU A 175 -7.46 -43.31 -25.53
N LYS A 176 -7.43 -43.44 -24.19
CA LYS A 176 -6.98 -44.68 -23.53
C LYS A 176 -7.91 -45.86 -23.78
N LYS A 177 -9.22 -45.64 -23.81
CA LYS A 177 -10.17 -46.69 -24.20
C LYS A 177 -9.92 -47.15 -25.63
N HIS A 178 -9.75 -46.21 -26.56
CA HIS A 178 -9.51 -46.52 -27.97
C HIS A 178 -8.17 -47.24 -28.18
N GLU A 179 -7.11 -46.81 -27.48
CA GLU A 179 -5.79 -47.44 -27.50
C GLU A 179 -5.87 -48.91 -27.03
N LEU A 180 -6.54 -49.16 -25.89
CA LEU A 180 -6.78 -50.51 -25.37
C LEU A 180 -7.61 -51.37 -26.32
N GLU A 181 -8.69 -50.82 -26.89
CA GLU A 181 -9.54 -51.55 -27.84
C GLU A 181 -8.77 -51.93 -29.11
N THR A 182 -7.91 -51.04 -29.59
CA THR A 182 -7.06 -51.30 -30.76
C THR A 182 -6.03 -52.38 -30.44
N ALA A 183 -5.32 -52.26 -29.31
CA ALA A 183 -4.34 -53.25 -28.86
C ALA A 183 -4.99 -54.63 -28.66
N PHE A 184 -6.20 -54.67 -28.08
CA PHE A 184 -6.96 -55.90 -27.92
C PHE A 184 -7.31 -56.55 -29.27
N LYS A 185 -7.81 -55.77 -30.24
CA LYS A 185 -8.12 -56.27 -31.59
C LYS A 185 -6.88 -56.80 -32.31
N VAL A 186 -5.72 -56.16 -32.15
CA VAL A 186 -4.45 -56.63 -32.72
C VAL A 186 -4.06 -57.96 -32.10
N SER A 187 -4.02 -58.03 -30.76
CA SER A 187 -3.68 -59.26 -30.04
C SER A 187 -4.64 -60.41 -30.38
N GLN A 188 -5.94 -60.15 -30.48
CA GLN A 188 -6.92 -61.16 -30.89
C GLN A 188 -6.63 -61.70 -32.29
N LYS A 189 -6.33 -60.82 -33.27
CA LYS A 189 -5.99 -61.26 -34.62
C LYS A 189 -4.70 -62.07 -34.65
N GLU A 190 -3.68 -61.66 -33.91
CA GLU A 190 -2.41 -62.41 -33.80
C GLU A 190 -2.66 -63.81 -33.23
N PHE A 191 -3.47 -63.94 -32.17
CA PHE A 191 -3.86 -65.24 -31.61
C PHE A 191 -4.65 -66.09 -32.62
N GLU A 192 -5.60 -65.51 -33.35
CA GLU A 192 -6.36 -66.22 -34.38
C GLU A 192 -5.46 -66.69 -35.54
N GLU A 193 -4.49 -65.87 -35.96
CA GLU A 193 -3.50 -66.23 -36.98
C GLU A 193 -2.54 -67.33 -36.51
N GLU A 194 -2.06 -67.25 -35.27
CA GLU A 194 -1.19 -68.28 -34.69
C GLU A 194 -1.93 -69.61 -34.52
N ALA A 195 -3.19 -69.58 -34.06
CA ALA A 195 -4.03 -70.77 -33.97
C ALA A 195 -4.30 -71.39 -35.35
N LYS A 196 -4.55 -70.57 -36.38
CA LYS A 196 -4.70 -71.05 -37.77
C LYS A 196 -3.42 -71.70 -38.28
N LYS A 197 -2.25 -71.08 -38.06
CA LYS A 197 -0.96 -71.66 -38.45
C LYS A 197 -0.70 -72.99 -37.78
N LEU A 198 -1.02 -73.11 -36.48
CA LEU A 198 -0.88 -74.37 -35.75
C LEU A 198 -1.81 -75.46 -36.31
N LEU A 199 -3.05 -75.10 -36.66
CA LEU A 199 -4.02 -76.01 -37.24
C LEU A 199 -3.61 -76.46 -38.65
N GLU A 200 -3.18 -75.54 -39.51
CA GLU A 200 -2.66 -75.83 -40.85
C GLU A 200 -1.41 -76.72 -40.78
N ASN A 201 -0.49 -76.45 -39.86
CA ASN A 201 0.68 -77.31 -39.62
C ASN A 201 0.28 -78.72 -39.18
N ALA A 202 -0.71 -78.86 -38.29
CA ALA A 202 -1.21 -80.15 -37.85
C ALA A 202 -1.92 -80.92 -39.00
N GLU A 203 -2.67 -80.22 -39.84
CA GLU A 203 -3.30 -80.78 -41.04
C GLU A 203 -2.26 -81.28 -42.05
N ASN A 204 -1.22 -80.49 -42.32
CA ASN A 204 -0.12 -80.89 -43.21
C ASN A 204 0.62 -82.14 -42.71
N VAL A 205 0.89 -82.22 -41.40
CA VAL A 205 1.50 -83.41 -40.78
C VAL A 205 0.59 -84.63 -40.91
N ARG A 206 -0.71 -84.47 -40.63
CA ARG A 206 -1.70 -85.53 -40.78
C ARG A 206 -1.81 -86.02 -42.23
N GLU A 207 -1.79 -85.11 -43.19
CA GLU A 207 -1.86 -85.44 -44.62
C GLU A 207 -0.61 -86.19 -45.10
N ALA A 208 0.58 -85.75 -44.68
CA ALA A 208 1.82 -86.48 -44.93
C ALA A 208 1.81 -87.91 -44.35
N GLN A 209 1.28 -88.08 -43.13
CA GLN A 209 1.11 -89.41 -42.51
C GLN A 209 0.12 -90.29 -43.30
N LEU A 210 -0.99 -89.71 -43.78
CA LEU A 210 -1.95 -90.45 -44.60
C LEU A 210 -1.36 -90.85 -45.96
N GLU A 211 -0.55 -89.99 -46.57
CA GLU A 211 0.15 -90.30 -47.81
C GLU A 211 1.15 -91.44 -47.61
N GLU A 212 1.91 -91.43 -46.51
CA GLU A 212 2.82 -92.52 -46.15
C GLU A 212 2.07 -93.86 -46.00
N VAL A 213 0.99 -93.89 -45.23
CA VAL A 213 0.15 -95.09 -45.06
C VAL A 213 -0.42 -95.55 -46.40
N ASN A 214 -0.90 -94.64 -47.23
CA ASN A 214 -1.45 -94.96 -48.56
C ASN A 214 -0.37 -95.57 -49.48
N ASN A 215 0.85 -95.05 -49.44
CA ASN A 215 1.98 -95.61 -50.17
C ASN A 215 2.34 -97.02 -49.69
N GLU A 216 2.34 -97.27 -48.38
CA GLU A 216 2.55 -98.61 -47.83
C GLU A 216 1.45 -99.59 -48.24
N VAL A 217 0.19 -99.17 -48.16
CA VAL A 217 -0.97 -99.98 -48.60
C VAL A 217 -0.85 -100.32 -50.08
N ASN A 218 -0.55 -99.35 -50.94
CA ASN A 218 -0.37 -99.59 -52.38
C ASN A 218 0.79 -100.54 -52.67
N ARG A 219 1.91 -100.40 -51.95
CA ARG A 219 3.05 -101.33 -52.06
C ARG A 219 2.64 -102.75 -51.68
N LYS A 220 1.99 -102.92 -50.52
CA LYS A 220 1.49 -104.22 -50.06
C LYS A 220 0.46 -104.82 -50.99
N TYR A 221 -0.41 -104.01 -51.57
CA TYR A 221 -1.36 -104.45 -52.58
C TYR A 221 -0.65 -104.94 -53.85
N GLY A 222 0.40 -104.25 -54.30
CA GLY A 222 1.26 -104.71 -55.39
C GLY A 222 1.97 -106.03 -55.10
N GLU A 223 2.48 -106.21 -53.88
CA GLU A 223 3.05 -107.49 -53.41
C GLU A 223 2.01 -108.62 -53.46
N ILE A 224 0.79 -108.37 -52.98
CA ILE A 224 -0.33 -109.32 -53.03
C ILE A 224 -0.68 -109.69 -54.47
N LEU A 225 -0.79 -108.72 -55.38
CA LEU A 225 -1.05 -108.97 -56.80
C LEU A 225 0.02 -109.86 -57.43
N SER A 226 1.30 -109.58 -57.16
CA SER A 226 2.41 -110.38 -57.67
C SER A 226 2.38 -111.81 -57.12
N LEU A 227 2.15 -111.98 -55.82
CA LEU A 227 1.99 -113.28 -55.19
C LEU A 227 0.81 -114.04 -55.79
N ASN A 228 -0.33 -113.38 -56.01
CA ASN A 228 -1.50 -113.99 -56.61
C ASN A 228 -1.20 -114.48 -58.04
N GLN A 229 -0.48 -113.69 -58.84
CA GLN A 229 -0.04 -114.09 -60.17
C GLN A 229 0.93 -115.29 -60.15
N GLN A 230 1.88 -115.32 -59.20
CA GLN A 230 2.74 -116.49 -59.01
C GLN A 230 1.93 -117.73 -58.63
N LEU A 231 0.94 -117.57 -57.75
CA LEU A 231 0.05 -118.64 -57.32
C LEU A 231 -0.79 -119.17 -58.48
N GLU A 232 -1.27 -118.30 -59.37
CA GLU A 232 -1.94 -118.68 -60.63
C GLU A 232 -1.01 -119.51 -61.54
N TYR A 233 0.24 -119.07 -61.76
CA TYR A 233 1.21 -119.85 -62.55
C TYR A 233 1.52 -121.21 -61.90
N MET A 234 1.72 -121.25 -60.59
CA MET A 234 1.95 -122.49 -59.86
C MET A 234 0.74 -123.43 -59.94
N THR A 235 -0.49 -122.88 -59.89
CA THR A 235 -1.72 -123.66 -60.01
C THR A 235 -1.87 -124.21 -61.43
N ALA A 236 -1.66 -123.40 -62.46
CA ALA A 236 -1.69 -123.87 -63.85
C ALA A 236 -0.62 -124.93 -64.14
N TRP A 237 0.59 -124.75 -63.60
CA TRP A 237 1.66 -125.72 -63.72
C TRP A 237 1.33 -127.02 -62.99
N LYS A 238 0.78 -126.93 -61.78
CA LYS A 238 0.27 -128.08 -61.02
C LYS A 238 -0.81 -128.82 -61.80
N ASP A 239 -1.78 -128.11 -62.38
CA ASP A 239 -2.87 -128.72 -63.15
C ASP A 239 -2.37 -129.38 -64.43
N SER A 240 -1.38 -128.80 -65.11
CA SER A 240 -0.71 -129.41 -66.27
C SER A 240 0.02 -130.70 -65.89
N LEU A 241 0.79 -130.70 -64.80
CA LEU A 241 1.45 -131.90 -64.29
C LEU A 241 0.44 -132.96 -63.86
N GLU A 242 -0.65 -132.56 -63.21
CA GLU A 242 -1.73 -133.48 -62.87
C GLU A 242 -2.35 -134.11 -64.12
N ALA A 243 -2.54 -133.34 -65.20
CA ALA A 243 -3.04 -133.84 -66.48
C ALA A 243 -2.07 -134.83 -67.14
N GLU A 244 -0.76 -134.52 -67.21
CA GLU A 244 0.26 -135.43 -67.74
C GLU A 244 0.37 -136.73 -66.93
N ILE A 245 0.30 -136.64 -65.59
CA ILE A 245 0.25 -137.82 -64.72
C ILE A 245 -1.01 -138.64 -65.01
N LEU A 246 -2.14 -138.00 -65.28
CA LEU A 246 -3.39 -138.70 -65.64
C LEU A 246 -3.26 -139.38 -67.00
N GLU A 247 -2.69 -138.71 -68.00
CA GLU A 247 -2.46 -139.26 -69.34
C GLU A 247 -1.49 -140.45 -69.32
N THR A 248 -0.35 -140.31 -68.63
CA THR A 248 0.61 -141.42 -68.45
C THR A 248 -0.02 -142.58 -67.72
N ARG A 249 -0.83 -142.32 -66.69
CA ARG A 249 -1.61 -143.35 -65.98
C ARG A 249 -2.58 -144.07 -66.93
N GLU A 250 -3.32 -143.34 -67.76
CA GLU A 250 -4.20 -143.94 -68.76
C GLU A 250 -3.42 -144.77 -69.79
N ALA A 251 -2.26 -144.30 -70.23
CA ALA A 251 -1.38 -145.03 -71.15
C ALA A 251 -0.84 -146.32 -70.52
N PHE A 252 -0.39 -146.28 -69.26
CA PHE A 252 0.01 -147.48 -68.52
C PHE A 252 -1.15 -148.44 -68.33
N GLN A 253 -2.35 -147.94 -68.00
CA GLN A 253 -3.54 -148.78 -67.88
C GLN A 253 -3.89 -149.44 -69.22
N LYS A 254 -3.80 -148.72 -70.34
CA LYS A 254 -3.96 -149.29 -71.70
C LYS A 254 -2.91 -150.35 -71.98
N TYR A 255 -1.64 -150.12 -71.66
CA TYR A 255 -0.56 -151.09 -71.83
C TYR A 255 -0.81 -152.38 -71.03
N ILE A 256 -1.18 -152.24 -69.75
CA ILE A 256 -1.54 -153.37 -68.88
C ILE A 256 -2.69 -154.17 -69.48
N ASN A 257 -3.76 -153.48 -69.91
CA ASN A 257 -4.92 -154.13 -70.53
C ASN A 257 -4.56 -154.88 -71.83
N LEU A 258 -3.60 -154.36 -72.62
CA LEU A 258 -3.09 -154.99 -73.85
C LEU A 258 -2.18 -156.20 -73.59
N THR A 259 -1.28 -156.11 -72.60
CA THR A 259 -0.31 -157.18 -72.30
C THR A 259 -0.90 -158.29 -71.44
N PHE A 260 -1.88 -157.98 -70.60
CA PHE A 260 -2.53 -158.92 -69.69
C PHE A 260 -4.06 -158.86 -69.82
N PRO A 261 -4.63 -159.29 -70.96
CA PRO A 261 -6.07 -159.20 -71.23
C PRO A 261 -6.95 -160.09 -70.32
N GLN A 262 -6.33 -160.92 -69.47
CA GLN A 262 -7.03 -161.79 -68.51
C GLN A 262 -7.27 -161.11 -67.15
N LEU A 263 -6.69 -159.92 -66.91
CA LEU A 263 -6.91 -159.16 -65.68
C LEU A 263 -8.22 -158.36 -65.79
N ALA A 264 -9.08 -158.46 -64.78
CA ALA A 264 -10.31 -157.67 -64.71
C ALA A 264 -10.01 -156.18 -64.44
N PRO A 265 -10.86 -155.24 -64.88
CA PRO A 265 -10.66 -153.81 -64.63
C PRO A 265 -10.46 -153.53 -63.13
N GLY A 266 -9.34 -152.87 -62.75
CA GLY A 266 -8.99 -152.53 -61.37
C GLY A 266 -8.07 -153.52 -60.62
N GLN A 267 -7.79 -154.72 -61.15
CA GLN A 267 -6.86 -155.67 -60.50
C GLN A 267 -5.38 -155.22 -60.52
N ALA A 268 -5.02 -154.34 -61.45
CA ALA A 268 -3.65 -153.83 -61.60
C ALA A 268 -3.43 -152.44 -60.95
N ASP A 269 -4.43 -151.93 -60.23
CA ASP A 269 -4.37 -150.58 -59.65
C ASP A 269 -3.27 -150.40 -58.59
N PHE A 270 -2.76 -151.49 -57.99
CA PHE A 270 -1.63 -151.45 -57.06
C PHE A 270 -0.30 -151.07 -57.73
N ILE A 271 -0.19 -151.21 -59.06
CA ILE A 271 1.02 -150.88 -59.83
C ILE A 271 1.12 -149.35 -60.03
N LEU A 272 -0.02 -148.67 -60.03
CA LEU A 272 -0.08 -147.21 -60.22
C LEU A 272 -0.04 -146.51 -58.86
N PRO A 273 0.79 -145.47 -58.68
CA PRO A 273 0.86 -144.73 -57.42
C PRO A 273 -0.52 -144.21 -56.97
N PHE A 274 -0.80 -144.29 -55.66
CA PHE A 274 -2.03 -143.76 -55.06
C PHE A 274 -2.06 -142.23 -55.14
N ARG A 275 -3.21 -141.64 -55.50
CA ARG A 275 -3.43 -140.20 -55.33
C ARG A 275 -3.44 -139.89 -53.84
N LYS A 276 -2.50 -139.06 -53.37
CA LYS A 276 -2.66 -138.36 -52.10
C LYS A 276 -3.53 -137.13 -52.36
N THR A 277 -4.82 -137.23 -52.11
CA THR A 277 -5.67 -136.05 -51.97
C THR A 277 -5.32 -135.38 -50.65
N SER A 278 -4.35 -134.47 -50.66
CA SER A 278 -4.20 -133.54 -49.55
C SER A 278 -5.30 -132.48 -49.67
N ALA A 279 -6.36 -132.59 -48.87
CA ALA A 279 -7.27 -131.47 -48.66
C ALA A 279 -6.46 -130.31 -48.06
N PHE A 280 -6.53 -129.13 -48.68
CA PHE A 280 -5.88 -127.93 -48.18
C PHE A 280 -6.51 -127.59 -46.82
N THR A 281 -5.72 -127.70 -45.75
CA THR A 281 -6.13 -127.25 -44.41
C THR A 281 -5.60 -125.84 -44.24
N GLU A 282 -6.52 -124.90 -44.12
CA GLU A 282 -6.26 -123.48 -43.95
C GLU A 282 -5.52 -123.26 -42.62
N SER A 283 -4.19 -123.25 -42.66
CA SER A 283 -3.38 -122.90 -41.49
C SER A 283 -3.55 -121.41 -41.22
N ARG A 284 -4.33 -121.09 -40.20
CA ARG A 284 -4.43 -119.77 -39.58
C ARG A 284 -3.02 -119.17 -39.43
N VAL A 285 -2.79 -118.09 -40.15
CA VAL A 285 -1.68 -117.18 -39.86
C VAL A 285 -2.16 -116.32 -38.69
N GLU A 286 -1.65 -116.64 -37.50
CA GLU A 286 -1.80 -115.79 -36.32
C GLU A 286 -1.10 -114.45 -36.60
N GLN A 287 -1.83 -113.37 -36.30
CA GLN A 287 -1.34 -111.98 -36.38
C GLN A 287 -0.40 -111.66 -35.23
#